data_AF-A0A1W4W7S2-F1
#
_entry.id   AF-A0A1W4W7S2-F1
#
_cell.length_a   1.000
_cell.length_b   1.000
_cell.length_c   1.000
_cell.angle_alpha   90.00
_cell.angle_beta   90.00
_cell.angle_gamma   90.00
#
_symmetry.space_group_name_H-M   'P 1'
#
loop_
_entity.id
_entity.type
_entity.pdbx_description
1 polymer ?
#
loop_
_entity_poly.entity_id
_entity_poly.type
_entity_poly.pdbx_seq_one_letter_code
_entity_poly.pdbx_strand_id
1 'polypeptide(L)'
;MALKRIKLKMIDFERLAALCPPHQIAQFNKFKAKTEDYINSVLQLPEEKPPIEWDNYETQVKIPGMVADFKKQYEQLDIPYPDDTFSHLVDQQEERVKAEIVELKKASNENIETIKKRLEVLNAMPPVEEMTLEEFRDYYPDVALDPINKPTFWPHEPEDQPGYVEPDAKKEDAH
;
A
#
# COMPACT_ATOMS: atom_id res chain seq x y z
N MET A 1 -28.75 20.42 -0.89
CA MET A 1 -28.12 19.48 -1.85
C MET A 1 -26.61 19.69 -1.98
N ALA A 2 -26.08 20.92 -1.86
CA ALA A 2 -24.64 21.22 -1.89
C ALA A 2 -23.78 20.40 -0.91
N LEU A 3 -24.22 20.18 0.34
CA LEU A 3 -23.48 19.40 1.36
C LEU A 3 -23.30 17.90 1.05
N LYS A 4 -24.04 17.35 0.06
CA LYS A 4 -23.89 15.94 -0.37
C LYS A 4 -23.05 15.80 -1.64
N ARG A 5 -22.79 16.90 -2.35
CA ARG A 5 -22.19 16.85 -3.68
C ARG A 5 -20.73 16.47 -3.62
N ILE A 6 -19.99 17.11 -2.71
CA ILE A 6 -18.65 16.69 -2.37
C ILE A 6 -18.43 16.98 -0.89
N LYS A 7 -18.51 15.96 -0.02
CA LYS A 7 -17.91 16.03 1.31
C LYS A 7 -16.40 15.89 1.15
N LEU A 8 -15.76 16.88 0.53
CA LEU A 8 -14.31 16.98 0.43
C LEU A 8 -13.79 17.25 1.86
N LYS A 9 -13.59 16.19 2.64
CA LYS A 9 -12.40 16.19 3.48
C LYS A 9 -11.27 16.32 2.45
N MET A 10 -10.60 17.47 2.40
CA MET A 10 -9.42 17.63 1.53
C MET A 10 -8.48 16.48 1.85
N ILE A 11 -8.38 15.52 0.94
CA ILE A 11 -7.49 14.38 1.08
C ILE A 11 -6.08 14.96 0.92
N ASP A 12 -5.27 14.82 1.96
CA ASP A 12 -3.86 15.22 1.92
C ASP A 12 -3.05 14.18 1.13
N PHE A 13 -3.01 14.37 -0.19
CA PHE A 13 -2.28 13.50 -1.09
C PHE A 13 -0.76 13.57 -0.88
N GLU A 14 -0.23 14.67 -0.34
CA GLU A 14 1.21 14.81 -0.08
C GLU A 14 1.63 13.90 1.07
N ARG A 15 0.85 13.92 2.16
CA ARG A 15 1.08 13.02 3.29
C ARG A 15 0.93 11.55 2.89
N LEU A 16 -0.06 11.22 2.06
CA LEU A 16 -0.23 9.85 1.57
C LEU A 16 0.92 9.42 0.64
N ALA A 17 1.40 10.32 -0.21
CA ALA A 17 2.55 10.05 -1.07
C ALA A 17 3.82 9.76 -0.25
N ALA A 18 4.04 10.50 0.85
CA ALA A 18 5.18 10.30 1.74
C ALA A 18 5.17 8.94 2.46
N LEU A 19 4.00 8.32 2.65
CA LEU A 19 3.84 7.02 3.31
C LEU A 19 3.87 5.83 2.35
N CYS A 20 3.84 6.08 1.03
CA CYS A 20 3.72 5.04 0.02
C CYS A 20 5.06 4.34 -0.23
N PRO A 21 5.14 2.99 -0.14
CA PRO A 21 6.33 2.25 -0.51
C PRO A 21 6.69 2.43 -2.00
N PRO A 22 7.98 2.36 -2.39
CA PRO A 22 8.41 2.60 -3.77
C PRO A 22 7.71 1.74 -4.82
N HIS A 23 7.40 0.48 -4.48
CA HIS A 23 6.74 -0.48 -5.36
C HIS A 23 5.25 -0.18 -5.58
N GLN A 24 4.62 0.67 -4.74
CA GLN A 24 3.19 0.99 -4.80
C GLN A 24 2.90 2.38 -5.37
N ILE A 25 3.93 3.19 -5.63
CA ILE A 25 3.79 4.56 -6.18
C ILE A 25 2.98 4.58 -7.47
N ALA A 26 3.20 3.58 -8.35
CA ALA A 26 2.45 3.48 -9.61
C ALA A 26 0.93 3.25 -9.39
N GLN A 27 0.56 2.50 -8.35
CA GLN A 27 -0.86 2.28 -8.00
C GLN A 27 -1.45 3.53 -7.34
N PHE A 28 -0.69 4.19 -6.47
CA PHE A 28 -1.09 5.44 -5.84
C PHE A 28 -1.36 6.55 -6.86
N ASN A 29 -0.48 6.73 -7.86
CA ASN A 29 -0.67 7.72 -8.91
C ASN A 29 -1.94 7.46 -9.74
N LYS A 30 -2.27 6.19 -10.01
CA LYS A 30 -3.52 5.80 -10.67
C LYS A 30 -4.75 6.13 -9.82
N PHE A 31 -4.67 5.88 -8.51
CA PHE A 31 -5.74 6.21 -7.57
C PHE A 31 -5.96 7.72 -7.49
N LYS A 32 -4.87 8.49 -7.35
CA LYS A 32 -4.89 9.95 -7.35
C LYS A 32 -5.54 10.50 -8.62
N ALA A 33 -5.07 10.09 -9.80
CA ALA A 33 -5.61 10.54 -11.08
C ALA A 33 -7.12 10.28 -11.19
N LYS A 34 -7.59 9.06 -10.89
CA LYS A 34 -9.02 8.74 -10.91
C LYS A 34 -9.84 9.60 -9.95
N THR A 35 -9.29 9.90 -8.79
CA THR A 35 -9.97 10.71 -7.77
C THR A 35 -10.07 12.16 -8.23
N GLU A 36 -8.98 12.72 -8.75
CA GLU A 36 -8.95 14.08 -9.31
C GLU A 36 -9.85 14.22 -10.54
N ASP A 37 -9.80 13.26 -11.48
CA ASP A 37 -10.68 13.22 -12.65
C ASP A 37 -12.15 13.22 -12.24
N TYR A 38 -12.51 12.40 -11.25
CA TYR A 38 -13.87 12.35 -10.71
C TYR A 38 -14.27 13.68 -10.07
N ILE A 39 -13.43 14.26 -9.21
CA ILE A 39 -13.70 15.55 -8.56
C ILE A 39 -13.89 16.64 -9.63
N ASN A 40 -13.02 16.70 -10.63
CA ASN A 40 -13.13 17.66 -11.73
C ASN A 40 -14.44 17.49 -12.50
N SER A 41 -14.84 16.25 -12.80
CA SER A 41 -16.12 15.97 -13.49
C SER A 41 -17.33 16.42 -12.68
N VAL A 42 -17.32 16.21 -11.35
CA VAL A 42 -18.41 16.64 -10.46
C VAL A 42 -18.46 18.17 -10.33
N LEU A 43 -17.30 18.84 -10.28
CA LEU A 43 -17.20 20.30 -10.22
C LEU A 43 -17.66 20.99 -11.51
N GLN A 44 -17.49 20.34 -12.67
CA GLN A 44 -17.95 20.88 -13.96
C GLN A 44 -19.48 20.84 -14.11
N LEU A 45 -20.17 19.93 -13.41
CA LEU A 45 -21.61 19.81 -13.50
C LEU A 45 -22.30 20.90 -12.64
N PRO A 46 -23.31 21.62 -13.13
CA PRO A 46 -24.03 22.63 -12.34
C PRO A 46 -24.79 22.01 -11.17
N GLU A 47 -24.84 22.68 -10.01
CA GLU A 47 -25.46 22.18 -8.77
C GLU A 47 -26.97 22.01 -8.84
N GLU A 48 -27.61 22.82 -9.68
CA GLU A 48 -29.04 22.83 -9.88
C GLU A 48 -29.38 22.43 -11.33
N LYS A 49 -30.62 21.99 -11.49
CA LYS A 49 -31.19 21.71 -12.81
C LYS A 49 -31.08 22.96 -13.69
N PRO A 50 -30.68 22.84 -14.98
CA PRO A 50 -30.52 24.01 -15.84
C PRO A 50 -31.79 24.87 -15.87
N PRO A 51 -31.68 26.21 -15.76
CA PRO A 51 -32.83 27.07 -15.90
C PRO A 51 -33.35 26.98 -17.34
N ILE A 52 -34.68 26.83 -17.49
CA ILE A 52 -35.36 26.79 -18.78
C ILE A 52 -36.09 28.12 -18.95
N GLU A 53 -35.85 28.80 -20.07
CA GLU A 53 -36.51 30.05 -20.46
C GLU A 53 -37.94 29.76 -20.96
N TRP A 54 -38.87 29.51 -20.04
CA TRP A 54 -40.26 29.12 -20.34
C TRP A 54 -41.04 30.18 -21.14
N ASP A 55 -40.73 31.48 -20.95
CA ASP A 55 -41.43 32.59 -21.59
C ASP A 55 -41.25 32.58 -23.13
N ASN A 56 -40.07 32.18 -23.62
CA ASN A 56 -39.84 32.05 -25.06
C ASN A 56 -40.64 30.91 -25.68
N TYR A 57 -40.83 29.81 -24.94
CA TYR A 57 -41.61 28.66 -25.42
C TYR A 57 -43.11 28.94 -25.40
N GLU A 58 -43.60 29.71 -24.43
CA GLU A 58 -45.02 30.08 -24.34
C GLU A 58 -45.46 30.94 -25.54
N THR A 59 -44.58 31.78 -26.09
CA THR A 59 -44.88 32.60 -27.28
C THR A 59 -44.82 31.84 -28.61
N GLN A 60 -44.04 30.76 -28.70
CA GLN A 60 -43.86 30.00 -29.94
C GLN A 60 -44.79 28.78 -30.07
N VAL A 61 -45.23 28.22 -28.94
CA VAL A 61 -46.08 27.02 -28.91
C VAL A 61 -47.55 27.40 -29.12
N LYS A 62 -48.12 26.93 -30.24
CA LYS A 62 -49.51 27.22 -30.63
C LYS A 62 -50.59 26.49 -29.80
N ILE A 63 -50.18 25.52 -28.96
CA ILE A 63 -51.08 24.72 -28.14
C ILE A 63 -51.16 25.34 -26.73
N PRO A 64 -52.30 25.95 -26.34
CA PRO A 64 -52.44 26.56 -25.03
C PRO A 64 -52.41 25.48 -23.93
N GLY A 65 -51.66 25.73 -22.85
CA GLY A 65 -51.60 24.87 -21.66
C GLY A 65 -50.46 23.84 -21.64
N MET A 66 -49.90 23.46 -22.80
CA MET A 66 -48.83 22.44 -22.88
C MET A 66 -47.54 22.88 -22.17
N VAL A 67 -47.15 24.14 -22.31
CA VAL A 67 -45.95 24.70 -21.68
C VAL A 67 -46.10 24.77 -20.15
N ALA A 68 -47.30 25.07 -19.66
CA ALA A 68 -47.60 25.12 -18.22
C ALA A 68 -47.53 23.73 -17.57
N ASP A 69 -48.01 22.69 -18.27
CA ASP A 69 -47.94 21.31 -17.79
C ASP A 69 -46.47 20.82 -17.71
N PHE A 70 -45.63 21.13 -18.71
CA PHE A 70 -44.22 20.78 -18.67
C PHE A 70 -43.42 21.54 -17.61
N LYS A 71 -43.74 22.83 -17.40
CA LYS A 71 -43.14 23.60 -16.31
C LYS A 71 -43.41 22.94 -14.97
N LYS A 72 -44.67 22.55 -14.72
CA LYS A 72 -45.07 21.87 -13.49
C LYS A 72 -44.38 20.52 -13.31
N GLN A 73 -44.27 19.71 -14.37
CA GLN A 73 -43.57 18.43 -14.32
C GLN A 73 -42.06 18.59 -14.08
N TYR A 74 -41.44 19.61 -14.69
CA TYR A 74 -40.02 19.91 -14.49
C TYR A 74 -39.72 20.43 -13.08
N GLU A 75 -40.64 21.22 -12.50
CA GLU A 75 -40.54 21.66 -11.12
C GLU A 75 -40.67 20.50 -10.12
N GLN A 76 -41.53 19.53 -10.41
CA GLN A 76 -41.74 18.32 -9.60
C GLN A 76 -40.66 17.24 -9.75
N LEU A 77 -39.82 17.32 -10.78
CA LEU A 77 -38.74 16.35 -10.99
C LEU A 77 -37.66 16.53 -9.92
N ASP A 78 -37.61 15.59 -8.99
CA ASP A 78 -36.52 15.42 -8.02
C ASP A 78 -35.62 14.26 -8.49
N ILE A 79 -34.30 14.51 -8.56
CA ILE A 79 -33.33 13.50 -8.97
C ILE A 79 -32.76 12.88 -7.69
N PRO A 80 -33.09 11.62 -7.36
CA PRO A 80 -32.58 10.99 -6.15
C PRO A 80 -31.08 10.80 -6.23
N TYR A 81 -30.41 11.00 -5.10
CA TYR A 81 -28.98 10.70 -4.97
C TYR A 81 -28.79 9.17 -4.99
N PRO A 82 -27.71 8.65 -5.62
CA PRO A 82 -27.45 7.22 -5.64
C PRO A 82 -27.28 6.65 -4.22
N ASP A 83 -27.74 5.41 -4.04
CA ASP A 83 -27.56 4.68 -2.79
C ASP A 83 -26.08 4.35 -2.53
N ASP A 84 -25.68 4.40 -1.26
CA ASP A 84 -24.32 4.05 -0.85
C ASP A 84 -24.17 2.53 -0.69
N THR A 85 -23.45 1.92 -1.62
CA THR A 85 -23.18 0.47 -1.62
C THR A 85 -21.76 0.13 -1.19
N PHE A 86 -20.85 1.11 -1.08
CA PHE A 86 -19.41 0.84 -0.95
C PHE A 86 -18.84 1.15 0.43
N SER A 87 -19.49 1.98 1.25
CA SER A 87 -18.96 2.33 2.59
C SER A 87 -18.69 1.11 3.48
N HIS A 88 -19.57 0.10 3.46
CA HIS A 88 -19.39 -1.12 4.26
C HIS A 88 -18.14 -1.94 3.87
N LEU A 89 -17.74 -1.91 2.59
CA LEU A 89 -16.55 -2.61 2.12
C LEU A 89 -15.27 -1.91 2.60
N VAL A 90 -15.31 -0.57 2.67
CA VAL A 90 -14.19 0.24 3.18
C VAL A 90 -14.01 -0.03 4.68
N ASP A 91 -15.09 -0.06 5.44
CA ASP A 91 -15.05 -0.36 6.88
C ASP A 91 -14.45 -1.75 7.14
N GLN A 92 -14.87 -2.76 6.36
CA GLN A 92 -14.31 -4.11 6.45
C GLN A 92 -12.81 -4.14 6.12
N GLN A 93 -12.37 -3.40 5.10
CA GLN A 93 -10.96 -3.31 4.74
C GLN A 93 -10.15 -2.61 5.84
N GLU A 94 -10.68 -1.56 6.46
CA GLU A 94 -10.05 -0.86 7.58
C GLU A 94 -9.82 -1.79 8.77
N GLU A 95 -10.81 -2.62 9.13
CA GLU A 95 -10.67 -3.60 10.21
C GLU A 95 -9.58 -4.64 9.93
N ARG A 96 -9.52 -5.15 8.69
CA ARG A 96 -8.47 -6.11 8.28
C ARG A 96 -7.08 -5.51 8.39
N VAL A 97 -6.89 -4.31 7.85
CA VAL A 97 -5.60 -3.61 7.89
C VAL A 97 -5.19 -3.28 9.34
N LYS A 98 -6.13 -2.91 10.21
CA LYS A 98 -5.85 -2.70 11.64
C LYS A 98 -5.30 -3.96 12.31
N ALA A 99 -5.87 -5.13 12.01
CA ALA A 99 -5.37 -6.39 12.54
C ALA A 99 -3.94 -6.68 12.05
N GLU A 100 -3.68 -6.54 10.75
CA GLU A 100 -2.34 -6.71 10.16
C GLU A 100 -1.30 -5.76 10.77
N ILE A 101 -1.67 -4.50 11.05
CA ILE A 101 -0.77 -3.53 11.70
C ILE A 101 -0.39 -4.00 13.11
N VAL A 102 -1.31 -4.58 13.87
CA VAL A 102 -1.03 -5.08 15.23
C VAL A 102 -0.07 -6.26 15.17
N GLU A 103 -0.29 -7.19 14.25
CA GLU A 103 0.61 -8.33 14.04
C GLU A 103 2.02 -7.87 13.61
N LEU A 104 2.10 -6.93 12.66
CA LEU A 104 3.38 -6.38 12.19
C LEU A 104 4.15 -5.69 13.31
N LYS A 105 3.47 -4.92 14.17
CA LYS A 105 4.09 -4.27 15.33
C LYS A 105 4.67 -5.31 16.29
N LYS A 106 3.93 -6.39 16.56
CA LYS A 106 4.39 -7.46 17.43
C LYS A 106 5.64 -8.14 16.85
N ALA A 107 5.59 -8.58 15.60
CA ALA A 107 6.72 -9.22 14.91
C ALA A 107 7.95 -8.29 14.85
N SER A 108 7.74 -7.00 14.60
CA SER A 108 8.81 -6.01 14.55
C SER A 108 9.48 -5.79 15.91
N ASN A 109 8.70 -5.75 17.00
CA ASN A 109 9.26 -5.63 18.35
C ASN A 109 10.08 -6.86 18.74
N GLU A 110 9.60 -8.07 18.42
CA GLU A 110 10.33 -9.33 18.65
C GLU A 110 11.66 -9.37 17.86
N ASN A 111 11.64 -8.89 16.62
CA ASN A 111 12.85 -8.76 15.80
C ASN A 111 13.84 -7.75 16.39
N ILE A 112 13.36 -6.59 16.86
CA ILE A 112 14.19 -5.57 17.51
C ILE A 112 14.88 -6.15 18.75
N GLU A 113 14.17 -6.90 19.58
CA GLU A 113 14.75 -7.54 20.76
C GLU A 113 15.83 -8.57 20.40
N THR A 114 15.58 -9.37 19.37
CA THR A 114 16.56 -10.36 18.86
C THR A 114 17.81 -9.68 18.32
N ILE A 115 17.65 -8.62 17.53
CA ILE A 115 18.76 -7.83 16.98
C ILE A 115 19.55 -7.15 18.09
N LYS A 116 18.88 -6.58 19.12
CA LYS A 116 19.56 -5.96 20.27
C LYS A 116 20.44 -6.95 21.03
N LYS A 117 19.94 -8.15 21.32
CA LYS A 117 20.74 -9.21 21.95
C LYS A 117 21.97 -9.57 21.11
N ARG A 118 21.81 -9.68 19.78
CA ARG A 118 22.94 -9.94 18.88
C ARG A 118 23.94 -8.79 18.87
N LEU A 119 23.47 -7.55 18.93
CA LEU A 119 24.31 -6.34 18.99
C LEU A 119 25.12 -6.31 20.30
N GLU A 120 24.51 -6.68 21.44
CA GLU A 120 25.22 -6.81 22.72
C GLU A 120 26.35 -7.85 22.64
N VAL A 121 26.10 -9.01 22.04
CA VAL A 121 27.14 -10.04 21.82
C VAL A 121 28.26 -9.51 20.91
N LEU A 122 27.91 -8.83 19.82
CA LEU A 122 28.90 -8.25 18.90
C LEU A 122 29.74 -7.15 19.55
N ASN A 123 29.16 -6.33 20.44
CA ASN A 123 29.90 -5.29 21.16
C ASN A 123 30.79 -5.85 22.27
N ALA A 124 30.42 -6.99 22.86
CA ALA A 124 31.22 -7.66 23.87
C ALA A 124 32.39 -8.46 23.26
N MET A 125 32.31 -8.76 21.95
CA MET A 125 33.32 -9.50 21.23
C MET A 125 34.60 -8.67 21.05
N PRO A 126 35.80 -9.25 21.29
CA PRO A 126 37.05 -8.57 20.99
C PRO A 126 37.21 -8.34 19.47
N PRO A 127 38.01 -7.35 19.06
CA PRO A 127 38.37 -7.17 17.66
C PRO A 127 38.89 -8.47 17.05
N VAL A 128 38.48 -8.77 15.81
CA VAL A 128 38.83 -10.02 15.12
C VAL A 128 40.35 -10.22 15.00
N GLU A 129 41.12 -9.13 14.87
CA GLU A 129 42.58 -9.17 14.78
C GLU A 129 43.27 -9.66 16.06
N GLU A 130 42.62 -9.51 17.22
CA GLU A 130 43.14 -9.88 18.53
C GLU A 130 42.49 -11.16 19.08
N MET A 131 41.56 -11.76 18.31
CA MET A 131 40.80 -12.93 18.73
C MET A 131 41.61 -14.22 18.58
N THR A 132 41.61 -15.03 19.63
CA THR A 132 42.24 -16.37 19.59
C THR A 132 41.36 -17.38 18.83
N LEU A 133 41.94 -18.48 18.36
CA LEU A 133 41.20 -19.52 17.62
C LEU A 133 40.15 -20.22 18.50
N GLU A 134 40.43 -20.31 19.80
CA GLU A 134 39.54 -20.85 20.81
C GLU A 134 38.33 -19.93 21.03
N GLU A 135 38.55 -18.62 21.19
CA GLU A 135 37.46 -17.63 21.29
C GLU A 135 36.64 -17.58 20.00
N PHE A 136 37.29 -17.66 18.84
CA PHE A 136 36.60 -17.74 17.56
C PHE A 136 35.68 -18.96 17.48
N ARG A 137 36.09 -20.10 18.03
CA ARG A 137 35.25 -21.31 18.12
C ARG A 137 34.03 -21.10 19.01
N ASP A 138 34.17 -20.39 20.12
CA ASP A 138 33.07 -20.13 21.04
C ASP A 138 32.02 -19.16 20.44
N TYR A 139 32.47 -18.14 19.72
CA TYR A 139 31.57 -17.16 19.08
C TYR A 139 31.01 -17.63 17.73
N TYR A 140 31.78 -18.40 16.95
CA TYR A 140 31.42 -18.85 15.60
C TYR A 140 31.57 -20.37 15.44
N PRO A 141 30.84 -21.20 16.21
CA PRO A 141 30.98 -22.66 16.17
C PRO A 141 30.58 -23.28 14.82
N ASP A 142 29.79 -22.58 14.02
CA ASP A 142 29.35 -23.06 12.70
C ASP A 142 30.45 -23.00 11.64
N VAL A 143 31.33 -22.01 11.75
CA VAL A 143 32.40 -21.71 10.78
C VAL A 143 33.77 -22.14 11.30
N ALA A 144 33.92 -22.26 12.63
CA ALA A 144 35.15 -22.70 13.24
C ALA A 144 35.53 -24.12 12.82
N LEU A 145 36.85 -24.36 12.73
CA LEU A 145 37.41 -25.65 12.39
C LEU A 145 37.13 -26.66 13.51
N ASP A 146 36.26 -27.63 13.25
CA ASP A 146 35.97 -28.73 14.17
C ASP A 146 36.35 -30.08 13.55
N PRO A 147 37.61 -30.52 13.70
CA PRO A 147 38.10 -31.75 13.07
C PRO A 147 37.45 -33.02 13.64
N ILE A 148 36.74 -32.93 14.77
CA ILE A 148 36.07 -34.08 15.41
C ILE A 148 34.68 -34.26 14.82
N ASN A 149 33.89 -33.17 14.75
CA ASN A 149 32.49 -33.25 14.32
C ASN A 149 32.28 -32.95 12.83
N LYS A 150 33.16 -32.13 12.23
CA LYS A 150 33.08 -31.66 10.83
C LYS A 150 34.48 -31.71 10.20
N PRO A 151 35.01 -32.91 9.88
CA PRO A 151 36.34 -33.03 9.29
C PRO A 151 36.37 -32.38 7.91
N THR A 152 37.21 -31.36 7.75
CA THR A 152 37.50 -30.70 6.47
C THR A 152 38.90 -31.09 6.00
N PHE A 153 39.12 -31.11 4.69
CA PHE A 153 40.41 -31.39 4.09
C PHE A 153 41.22 -30.10 3.96
N TRP A 154 42.52 -30.14 4.27
CA TRP A 154 43.43 -29.01 4.06
C TRP A 154 43.45 -28.62 2.58
N PRO A 155 43.29 -27.34 2.16
CA PRO A 155 43.48 -26.07 2.90
C PRO A 155 42.32 -25.55 3.77
N HIS A 156 41.27 -26.34 4.00
CA HIS A 156 40.08 -25.97 4.78
C HIS A 156 39.26 -24.81 4.22
N GLU A 157 39.57 -24.37 3.00
CA GLU A 157 38.75 -23.42 2.27
C GLU A 157 37.48 -24.11 1.76
N PRO A 158 36.33 -23.42 1.72
CA PRO A 158 35.08 -24.01 1.25
C PRO A 158 35.19 -24.65 -0.14
N GLU A 159 35.94 -24.02 -1.04
CA GLU A 159 36.13 -24.45 -2.43
C GLU A 159 36.91 -25.76 -2.59
N ASP A 160 37.82 -26.05 -1.66
CA ASP A 160 38.61 -27.27 -1.66
C ASP A 160 37.91 -28.45 -0.96
N GLN A 161 36.70 -28.23 -0.42
CA GLN A 161 35.95 -29.29 0.24
C GLN A 161 35.18 -30.15 -0.77
N PRO A 162 35.21 -31.49 -0.63
CA PRO A 162 34.43 -32.37 -1.49
C PRO A 162 32.93 -32.08 -1.33
N GLY A 163 32.27 -31.72 -2.43
CA GLY A 163 30.85 -31.36 -2.45
C GLY A 163 30.55 -29.85 -2.38
N TYR A 164 31.58 -29.00 -2.48
CA TYR A 164 31.37 -27.57 -2.68
C TYR A 164 30.58 -27.30 -3.96
N VAL A 165 29.54 -26.49 -3.83
CA VAL A 165 28.78 -25.95 -4.96
C VAL A 165 28.95 -24.44 -4.88
N GLU A 166 29.55 -23.86 -5.91
CA GLU A 166 29.69 -22.41 -6.00
C GLU A 166 28.30 -21.75 -5.84
N PRO A 167 28.12 -20.79 -4.93
CA PRO A 167 26.83 -20.18 -4.67
C PRO A 167 26.21 -19.47 -5.90
N ASP A 168 27.04 -19.11 -6.89
CA ASP A 168 26.63 -18.45 -8.14
C ASP A 168 26.61 -19.38 -9.36
N ALA A 169 27.06 -20.64 -9.23
CA ALA A 169 26.93 -21.62 -10.30
C ALA A 169 25.46 -22.05 -10.38
N LYS A 170 24.78 -21.60 -11.44
CA LYS A 170 23.44 -22.06 -11.81
C LYS A 170 23.39 -23.58 -11.67
N LYS A 171 22.40 -24.08 -10.93
CA LYS A 171 22.00 -25.49 -10.95
C LYS A 171 21.73 -25.87 -12.42
N GLU A 172 22.71 -26.49 -13.07
CA GLU A 172 22.46 -27.21 -14.31
C GLU A 172 21.69 -28.45 -13.91
N ASP A 173 20.38 -28.39 -14.12
CA ASP A 173 19.47 -29.52 -14.00
C ASP A 173 19.99 -30.66 -14.90
N ALA A 174 20.40 -31.76 -14.26
CA ALA A 174 20.77 -32.98 -14.96
C ALA A 174 19.52 -33.57 -15.63
N HIS A 175 19.59 -33.67 -16.96
CA HIS A 175 18.67 -34.40 -17.82
C HIS A 175 18.62 -35.91 -17.51
#